data_AF-A0A0K1PKF2-F1
#
_entry.id   AF-A0A0K1PKF2-F1
#
_cell.length_a   1.000
_cell.length_b   1.000
_cell.length_c   1.000
_cell.angle_alpha   90.00
_cell.angle_beta   90.00
_cell.angle_gamma   90.00
#
_symmetry.space_group_name_H-M   'P 1'
#
loop_
_entity.id
_entity.type
_entity.pdbx_description
1 polymer ?
#
loop_
_entity_poly.entity_id
_entity_poly.type
_entity_poly.pdbx_seq_one_letter_code
_entity_poly.pdbx_strand_id
1 'polypeptide(L)'
;MFEMRTPFVAVLASFALLLPIAMACSSSDASSTTEQSGDGGGTQDPDTTDEEDSSTSGDAAGTGKDAGRDVSQSDANANDAGADADADAQEPDPACADRATYNECTVCCSEHHAQGYDTLDQTARNCACNGVGAPGGTAPCATACAKATCAATPVEPTPGDACDLCFRAAIRSGGACSTKINTTCKATPDCTAFLTCGQTYCTGK
;
A
#
# COMPACT_ATOMS: atom_id res chain seq x y z
N MET A 1 6.12 30.52 -33.48
CA MET A 1 4.71 30.81 -33.83
C MET A 1 3.94 29.52 -33.66
N PHE A 2 3.23 29.37 -32.55
CA PHE A 2 2.30 28.25 -32.33
C PHE A 2 0.90 28.86 -32.30
N GLU A 3 0.09 28.47 -33.28
CA GLU A 3 -1.29 28.89 -33.46
C GLU A 3 -2.20 28.33 -32.36
N MET A 4 -3.10 29.19 -31.90
CA MET A 4 -4.24 28.89 -31.02
C MET A 4 -5.17 27.85 -31.65
N ARG A 5 -5.63 26.89 -30.84
CA ARG A 5 -6.95 26.29 -31.02
C ARG A 5 -7.81 26.57 -29.79
N THR A 6 -8.92 27.20 -30.07
CA THR A 6 -9.93 27.81 -29.20
C THR A 6 -10.67 26.80 -28.32
N PRO A 7 -11.18 27.21 -27.13
CA PRO A 7 -11.92 26.37 -26.20
C PRO A 7 -13.41 26.28 -26.57
N PHE A 8 -13.98 25.07 -26.52
CA PHE A 8 -15.43 24.86 -26.61
C PHE A 8 -16.04 24.72 -25.21
N VAL A 9 -16.65 25.83 -24.82
CA VAL A 9 -17.85 26.06 -24.00
C VAL A 9 -18.73 24.84 -23.62
N ALA A 10 -18.95 24.74 -22.29
CA ALA A 10 -20.17 24.37 -21.54
C ALA A 10 -20.99 23.10 -21.87
N VAL A 11 -21.12 22.25 -20.83
CA VAL A 11 -22.41 21.62 -20.49
C VAL A 11 -22.64 21.73 -18.98
N LEU A 12 -23.56 22.63 -18.61
CA LEU A 12 -24.28 22.63 -17.35
C LEU A 12 -25.15 21.36 -17.30
N ALA A 13 -24.87 20.45 -16.37
CA ALA A 13 -25.81 19.41 -15.97
C ALA A 13 -26.04 19.53 -14.46
N SER A 14 -27.05 20.32 -14.10
CA SER A 14 -27.67 20.32 -12.79
C SER A 14 -28.19 18.93 -12.46
N PHE A 15 -27.60 18.28 -11.46
CA PHE A 15 -28.26 17.19 -10.72
C PHE A 15 -28.32 17.58 -9.25
N ALA A 16 -29.35 18.38 -8.94
CA ALA A 16 -29.91 18.43 -7.61
C ALA A 16 -30.75 17.16 -7.41
N LEU A 17 -30.24 16.20 -6.64
CA LEU A 17 -31.05 15.15 -6.03
C LEU A 17 -30.51 14.84 -4.63
N LEU A 18 -31.20 15.43 -3.67
CA LEU A 18 -31.17 15.13 -2.24
C LEU A 18 -31.53 13.66 -1.98
N LEU A 19 -30.68 12.95 -1.23
CA LEU A 19 -31.06 11.75 -0.48
C LEU A 19 -30.22 11.69 0.82
N PRO A 20 -30.81 11.92 2.01
CA PRO A 20 -30.15 11.62 3.27
C PRO A 20 -30.33 10.12 3.56
N ILE A 21 -29.28 9.32 3.39
CA ILE A 21 -29.25 7.96 3.94
C ILE A 21 -28.58 8.05 5.31
N ALA A 22 -29.41 8.13 6.35
CA ALA A 22 -29.01 7.81 7.71
C ALA A 22 -28.65 6.32 7.76
N MET A 23 -27.36 6.00 7.80
CA MET A 23 -26.89 4.63 8.05
C MET A 23 -26.71 4.47 9.56
N ALA A 24 -27.76 4.01 10.22
CA ALA A 24 -27.69 3.51 11.58
C ALA A 24 -26.82 2.23 11.59
N CYS A 25 -25.72 2.25 12.34
CA CYS A 25 -24.96 1.06 12.68
C CYS A 25 -25.82 0.17 13.60
N SER A 26 -26.57 -0.74 13.01
CA SER A 26 -27.25 -1.81 13.73
C SER A 26 -26.30 -3.00 13.82
N SER A 27 -25.69 -3.18 14.98
CA SER A 27 -24.99 -4.42 15.35
C SER A 27 -25.94 -5.60 15.16
N SER A 28 -25.56 -6.55 14.32
CA SER A 28 -26.27 -7.82 14.18
C SER A 28 -25.27 -8.95 14.37
N ASP A 29 -25.23 -9.45 15.60
CA ASP A 29 -24.84 -10.82 15.91
C ASP A 29 -25.72 -11.77 15.10
N ALA A 30 -25.14 -12.45 14.12
CA ALA A 30 -25.78 -13.55 13.41
C ALA A 30 -24.91 -14.80 13.55
N SER A 31 -25.13 -15.47 14.67
CA SER A 31 -24.83 -16.88 14.86
C SER A 31 -25.64 -17.69 13.84
N SER A 32 -24.97 -18.49 13.00
CA SER A 32 -25.60 -19.58 12.28
C SER A 32 -24.62 -20.75 12.17
N THR A 33 -24.76 -21.67 13.11
CA THR A 33 -24.52 -23.09 12.94
C THR A 33 -25.42 -23.63 11.83
N THR A 34 -24.88 -24.40 10.88
CA THR A 34 -25.50 -25.62 10.34
C THR A 34 -24.46 -26.46 9.61
N GLU A 35 -24.51 -27.75 9.92
CA GLU A 35 -23.68 -28.86 9.48
C GLU A 35 -23.97 -29.28 8.01
N GLN A 36 -23.07 -30.09 7.45
CA GLN A 36 -23.38 -31.38 6.80
C GLN A 36 -22.70 -31.65 5.43
N SER A 37 -21.81 -32.65 5.48
CA SER A 37 -21.45 -33.72 4.52
C SER A 37 -21.20 -33.43 3.04
N GLY A 38 -19.96 -33.71 2.62
CA GLY A 38 -19.58 -34.01 1.24
C GLY A 38 -18.40 -34.99 1.20
N ASP A 39 -18.73 -36.27 1.11
CA ASP A 39 -17.86 -37.41 0.82
C ASP A 39 -17.45 -37.41 -0.67
N GLY A 40 -16.19 -37.71 -0.99
CA GLY A 40 -15.72 -37.75 -2.38
C GLY A 40 -14.23 -38.06 -2.50
N GLY A 41 -13.87 -39.34 -2.40
CA GLY A 41 -12.53 -39.85 -2.63
C GLY A 41 -12.04 -39.75 -4.08
N GLY A 42 -10.72 -39.74 -4.25
CA GLY A 42 -10.05 -39.81 -5.54
C GLY A 42 -8.54 -39.95 -5.39
N THR A 43 -8.08 -41.19 -5.25
CA THR A 43 -6.70 -41.61 -5.43
C THR A 43 -6.31 -41.58 -6.91
N GLN A 44 -5.14 -41.04 -7.24
CA GLN A 44 -4.31 -41.49 -8.37
C GLN A 44 -2.89 -40.90 -8.30
N ASP A 45 -1.96 -41.74 -7.84
CA ASP A 45 -0.56 -41.84 -8.27
C ASP A 45 -0.50 -42.08 -9.80
N PRO A 46 0.53 -41.60 -10.51
CA PRO A 46 1.79 -42.36 -10.55
C PRO A 46 3.09 -41.54 -10.62
N ASP A 47 4.05 -41.94 -9.78
CA ASP A 47 5.37 -42.49 -10.15
C ASP A 47 5.86 -42.30 -11.62
N THR A 48 7.01 -41.63 -11.79
CA THR A 48 8.21 -42.13 -12.52
C THR A 48 9.38 -41.16 -12.37
N THR A 49 10.46 -41.62 -11.67
CA THR A 49 11.89 -41.68 -12.08
C THR A 49 12.52 -40.54 -12.92
N ASP A 50 13.79 -40.15 -12.83
CA ASP A 50 15.02 -40.62 -12.16
C ASP A 50 16.08 -39.47 -12.25
N GLU A 51 17.05 -39.49 -11.33
CA GLU A 51 18.52 -39.22 -11.40
C GLU A 51 19.06 -38.13 -12.37
N GLU A 52 19.99 -37.21 -12.03
CA GLU A 52 21.36 -37.36 -11.49
C GLU A 52 21.78 -36.04 -10.78
N ASP A 53 22.34 -36.07 -9.57
CA ASP A 53 23.78 -36.17 -9.23
C ASP A 53 24.63 -34.92 -9.59
N SER A 54 25.15 -34.24 -8.56
CA SER A 54 26.52 -33.73 -8.52
C SER A 54 26.81 -33.04 -7.18
N SER A 55 27.74 -33.65 -6.47
CA SER A 55 28.33 -33.24 -5.20
C SER A 55 29.04 -31.88 -5.28
N THR A 56 29.09 -31.14 -4.17
CA THR A 56 30.31 -30.43 -3.75
C THR A 56 30.31 -30.25 -2.23
N SER A 57 31.20 -31.01 -1.59
CA SER A 57 31.62 -30.89 -0.19
C SER A 57 32.40 -29.59 0.02
N GLY A 58 32.20 -28.95 1.17
CA GLY A 58 32.95 -27.76 1.57
C GLY A 58 32.92 -27.56 3.08
N ASP A 59 33.75 -28.33 3.78
CA ASP A 59 34.10 -28.13 5.18
C ASP A 59 34.79 -26.77 5.39
N ALA A 60 34.33 -25.99 6.37
CA ALA A 60 35.17 -25.00 7.04
C ALA A 60 34.74 -24.86 8.50
N ALA A 61 35.40 -25.64 9.36
CA ALA A 61 35.43 -25.44 10.79
C ALA A 61 36.08 -24.09 11.11
N GLY A 62 35.35 -23.22 11.81
CA GLY A 62 35.86 -21.97 12.39
C GLY A 62 35.47 -21.87 13.85
N THR A 63 36.21 -22.56 14.73
CA THR A 63 36.12 -22.36 16.18
C THR A 63 36.88 -21.10 16.57
N GLY A 64 36.16 -19.98 16.72
CA GLY A 64 36.65 -18.77 17.36
C GLY A 64 36.10 -18.64 18.77
N LYS A 65 36.88 -19.05 19.77
CA LYS A 65 36.78 -18.52 21.14
C LYS A 65 37.55 -17.20 21.13
N ASP A 66 36.98 -16.09 21.61
CA ASP A 66 37.65 -15.28 22.64
C ASP A 66 36.82 -14.11 23.20
N ALA A 67 37.11 -13.89 24.48
CA ALA A 67 37.00 -12.72 25.34
C ALA A 67 35.71 -11.88 25.38
N GLY A 68 35.08 -11.93 26.55
CA GLY A 68 34.04 -11.00 26.96
C GLY A 68 34.47 -9.54 26.93
N ARG A 69 33.46 -8.69 26.78
CA ARG A 69 33.48 -7.33 27.29
C ARG A 69 32.19 -7.12 28.06
N ASP A 70 32.35 -7.04 29.38
CA ASP A 70 31.51 -6.24 30.24
C ASP A 70 31.39 -4.84 29.61
N VAL A 71 30.19 -4.48 29.17
CA VAL A 71 29.86 -3.10 28.89
C VAL A 71 28.69 -2.76 29.80
N SER A 72 29.04 -1.96 30.80
CA SER A 72 28.21 -1.42 31.84
C SER A 72 26.81 -1.06 31.34
N GLN A 73 25.84 -1.70 31.96
CA GLN A 73 24.47 -1.25 32.08
C GLN A 73 24.49 0.20 32.58
N SER A 74 24.33 1.16 31.66
CA SER A 74 24.00 2.54 31.99
C SER A 74 22.51 2.67 31.79
N ASP A 75 21.80 2.63 32.91
CA ASP A 75 20.41 3.05 33.04
C ASP A 75 20.34 4.56 32.75
N ALA A 76 20.38 4.92 31.48
CA ALA A 76 20.01 6.26 31.02
C ALA A 76 18.52 6.22 30.68
N ASN A 77 17.70 6.38 31.72
CA ASN A 77 16.39 6.99 31.58
C ASN A 77 16.57 8.37 30.95
N ALA A 78 16.55 8.43 29.62
CA ALA A 78 16.38 9.64 28.84
C ALA A 78 15.00 9.60 28.18
N ASN A 79 13.95 9.49 29.01
CA ASN A 79 12.60 9.90 28.63
C ASN A 79 12.54 11.44 28.71
N ASP A 80 13.28 12.11 27.85
CA ASP A 80 13.13 13.54 27.61
C ASP A 80 13.64 13.89 26.22
N ALA A 81 13.07 13.22 25.21
CA ALA A 81 12.99 13.81 23.89
C ALA A 81 11.65 14.57 23.83
N GLY A 82 11.57 15.64 24.63
CA GLY A 82 10.75 16.80 24.29
C GLY A 82 11.28 17.43 23.01
N ALA A 83 11.16 16.69 21.90
CA ALA A 83 11.11 17.31 20.60
C ALA A 83 9.69 17.84 20.49
N ASP A 84 9.47 19.03 21.05
CA ASP A 84 8.69 20.06 20.37
C ASP A 84 9.39 20.30 19.02
N ALA A 85 9.35 19.30 18.14
CA ALA A 85 9.21 19.60 16.74
C ALA A 85 7.85 20.25 16.69
N ASP A 86 7.84 21.58 16.83
CA ASP A 86 7.12 22.40 15.87
C ASP A 86 7.43 21.80 14.50
N ALA A 87 6.69 20.74 14.16
CA ALA A 87 6.52 20.30 12.81
C ALA A 87 5.80 21.50 12.22
N ASP A 88 6.60 22.49 11.80
CA ASP A 88 6.19 23.63 10.99
C ASP A 88 5.17 23.02 10.05
N ALA A 89 3.89 23.32 10.33
CA ALA A 89 2.78 22.59 9.77
C ALA A 89 2.98 22.67 8.27
N GLN A 90 3.46 21.57 7.69
CA GLN A 90 4.20 21.63 6.44
C GLN A 90 3.24 22.22 5.44
N GLU A 91 3.47 23.49 5.07
CA GLU A 91 2.39 24.29 4.50
C GLU A 91 1.91 23.53 3.27
N PRO A 92 0.61 23.17 3.22
CA PRO A 92 0.12 22.31 2.19
C PRO A 92 0.39 23.00 0.86
N ASP A 93 1.02 22.29 -0.10
CA ASP A 93 1.58 22.91 -1.29
C ASP A 93 0.48 23.55 -2.15
N PRO A 94 0.33 24.89 -2.10
CA PRO A 94 -0.78 25.54 -2.76
C PRO A 94 -0.63 25.49 -4.29
N ALA A 95 0.57 25.19 -4.81
CA ALA A 95 0.80 25.10 -6.25
C ALA A 95 0.00 23.97 -6.91
N CYS A 96 -0.37 22.93 -6.15
CA CYS A 96 -1.16 21.82 -6.67
C CYS A 96 -2.68 22.05 -6.56
N ALA A 97 -3.13 23.05 -5.80
CA ALA A 97 -4.56 23.38 -5.64
C ALA A 97 -5.22 23.87 -6.94
N ASP A 98 -4.44 24.53 -7.80
CA ASP A 98 -4.93 25.15 -9.04
C ASP A 98 -5.10 24.14 -10.20
N ARG A 99 -4.74 22.87 -10.00
CA ARG A 99 -4.91 21.83 -11.02
C ARG A 99 -6.40 21.57 -11.28
N ALA A 100 -6.76 21.34 -12.55
CA ALA A 100 -8.16 21.31 -12.97
C ALA A 100 -8.81 19.95 -12.73
N THR A 101 -8.03 18.87 -12.79
CA THR A 101 -8.51 17.49 -12.64
C THR A 101 -7.81 16.78 -11.49
N TYR A 102 -8.45 15.72 -10.96
CA TYR A 102 -7.84 14.84 -9.96
C TYR A 102 -6.45 14.35 -10.40
N ASN A 103 -6.31 13.90 -11.65
CA ASN A 103 -5.06 13.35 -12.17
C ASN A 103 -3.94 14.39 -12.25
N GLU A 104 -4.23 15.59 -12.76
CA GLU A 104 -3.25 16.69 -12.80
C GLU A 104 -2.81 17.10 -11.40
N CYS A 105 -3.73 17.07 -10.44
CA CYS A 105 -3.44 17.34 -9.03
C CYS A 105 -2.53 16.26 -8.44
N THR A 106 -2.82 14.98 -8.64
CA THR A 106 -1.99 13.89 -8.13
C THR A 106 -0.59 13.87 -8.75
N VAL A 107 -0.47 14.17 -10.05
CA VAL A 107 0.83 14.32 -10.71
C VAL A 107 1.62 15.46 -10.06
N CYS A 108 1.01 16.63 -9.87
CA CYS A 108 1.65 17.76 -9.19
C CYS A 108 2.12 17.39 -7.78
N CYS A 109 1.26 16.75 -6.96
CA CYS A 109 1.63 16.31 -5.62
C CYS A 109 2.80 15.32 -5.65
N SER A 110 2.86 14.42 -6.63
CA SER A 110 3.95 13.46 -6.77
C SER A 110 5.27 14.11 -7.22
N GLU A 111 5.22 15.17 -8.03
CA GLU A 111 6.41 15.92 -8.44
C GLU A 111 7.02 16.72 -7.26
N HIS A 112 6.17 17.29 -6.41
CA HIS A 112 6.59 18.08 -5.25
C HIS A 112 6.98 17.23 -4.03
N HIS A 113 6.40 16.02 -3.89
CA HIS A 113 6.65 15.07 -2.81
C HIS A 113 7.06 13.69 -3.34
N ALA A 114 8.07 13.67 -4.21
CA ALA A 114 8.50 12.46 -4.92
C ALA A 114 8.95 11.34 -3.97
N GLN A 115 9.69 11.66 -2.90
CA GLN A 115 10.17 10.65 -1.95
C GLN A 115 9.01 10.05 -1.14
N GLY A 116 8.02 10.89 -0.81
CA GLY A 116 6.79 10.51 -0.15
C GLY A 116 5.95 9.59 -1.02
N TYR A 117 5.79 9.94 -2.29
CA TYR A 117 5.13 9.11 -3.29
C TYR A 117 5.82 7.76 -3.44
N ASP A 118 7.15 7.72 -3.62
CA ASP A 118 7.93 6.49 -3.74
C ASP A 118 7.78 5.59 -2.49
N THR A 119 7.77 6.21 -1.31
CA THR A 119 7.56 5.50 -0.03
C THR A 119 6.17 4.88 0.05
N LEU A 120 5.14 5.63 -0.31
CA LEU A 120 3.76 5.16 -0.37
C LEU A 120 3.63 3.98 -1.34
N ASP A 121 4.10 4.18 -2.56
CA ASP A 121 3.98 3.26 -3.69
C ASP A 121 4.75 1.95 -3.43
N GLN A 122 5.99 2.03 -2.93
CA GLN A 122 6.75 0.85 -2.52
C GLN A 122 6.07 0.11 -1.36
N THR A 123 5.53 0.82 -0.37
CA THR A 123 4.83 0.21 0.77
C THR A 123 3.55 -0.50 0.31
N ALA A 124 2.77 0.16 -0.54
CA ALA A 124 1.55 -0.39 -1.11
C ALA A 124 1.84 -1.65 -1.92
N ARG A 125 2.83 -1.61 -2.81
CA ARG A 125 3.25 -2.79 -3.61
C ARG A 125 3.78 -3.92 -2.74
N ASN A 126 4.66 -3.65 -1.79
CA ASN A 126 5.20 -4.69 -0.91
C ASN A 126 4.11 -5.38 -0.09
N CYS A 127 3.12 -4.62 0.39
CA CYS A 127 1.98 -5.22 1.05
C CYS A 127 1.11 -6.04 0.07
N ALA A 128 0.69 -5.44 -1.04
CA ALA A 128 -0.25 -6.05 -1.98
C ALA A 128 0.32 -7.31 -2.68
N CYS A 129 1.60 -7.28 -3.03
CA CYS A 129 2.29 -8.31 -3.81
C CYS A 129 3.06 -9.31 -2.96
N ASN A 130 3.63 -8.88 -1.82
CA ASN A 130 4.52 -9.71 -1.00
C ASN A 130 3.97 -9.96 0.41
N GLY A 131 2.79 -9.43 0.75
CA GLY A 131 2.14 -9.63 2.05
C GLY A 131 2.79 -8.86 3.20
N VAL A 132 3.76 -7.99 2.92
CA VAL A 132 4.51 -7.26 3.95
C VAL A 132 3.60 -6.26 4.67
N GLY A 133 3.30 -6.53 5.93
CA GLY A 133 2.41 -5.71 6.75
C GLY A 133 0.91 -5.97 6.52
N ALA A 134 0.56 -6.96 5.68
CA ALA A 134 -0.79 -7.47 5.59
C ALA A 134 -1.12 -8.41 6.77
N PRO A 135 -2.40 -8.53 7.17
CA PRO A 135 -2.82 -9.52 8.17
C PRO A 135 -2.40 -10.94 7.76
N GLY A 136 -1.73 -11.65 8.67
CA GLY A 136 -1.25 -13.01 8.40
C GLY A 136 -0.14 -13.12 7.35
N GLY A 137 0.46 -12.00 6.93
CA GLY A 137 1.55 -11.99 5.95
C GLY A 137 1.16 -12.46 4.55
N THR A 138 -0.15 -12.56 4.26
CA THR A 138 -0.65 -13.03 2.96
C THR A 138 -0.74 -11.85 2.00
N ALA A 139 -0.19 -11.99 0.80
CA ALA A 139 -0.25 -10.98 -0.24
C ALA A 139 -1.66 -10.92 -0.87
N PRO A 140 -2.48 -9.87 -0.58
CA PRO A 140 -3.88 -9.84 -0.97
C PRO A 140 -4.10 -9.79 -2.49
N CYS A 141 -3.11 -9.32 -3.26
CA CYS A 141 -3.23 -9.13 -4.70
C CYS A 141 -2.20 -9.90 -5.54
N ALA A 142 -1.35 -10.74 -4.93
CA ALA A 142 -0.29 -11.44 -5.64
C ALA A 142 -0.78 -12.16 -6.91
N THR A 143 -1.88 -12.90 -6.83
CA THR A 143 -2.43 -13.64 -7.98
C THR A 143 -3.05 -12.72 -9.03
N ALA A 144 -3.90 -11.76 -8.61
CA ALA A 144 -4.59 -10.87 -9.54
C ALA A 144 -3.62 -9.93 -10.28
N CYS A 145 -2.53 -9.53 -9.60
CA CYS A 145 -1.55 -8.57 -10.10
C CYS A 145 -0.23 -9.20 -10.58
N ALA A 146 -0.12 -10.53 -10.63
CA ALA A 146 1.13 -11.24 -10.97
C ALA A 146 1.80 -10.77 -12.27
N LYS A 147 0.98 -10.40 -13.27
CA LYS A 147 1.46 -9.96 -14.60
C LYS A 147 1.52 -8.44 -14.77
N ALA A 148 1.16 -7.67 -13.74
CA ALA A 148 1.08 -6.21 -13.77
C ALA A 148 1.91 -5.61 -12.63
N THR A 149 1.25 -5.03 -11.63
CA THR A 149 1.89 -4.33 -10.51
C THR A 149 2.87 -5.20 -9.71
N CYS A 150 2.67 -6.52 -9.67
CA CYS A 150 3.55 -7.47 -8.97
C CYS A 150 4.59 -8.15 -9.87
N ALA A 151 4.68 -7.78 -11.14
CA ALA A 151 5.70 -8.30 -12.05
C ALA A 151 7.09 -7.70 -11.72
N ALA A 152 8.15 -8.35 -12.20
CA ALA A 152 9.53 -7.84 -12.04
C ALA A 152 9.73 -6.44 -12.65
N THR A 153 8.98 -6.13 -13.71
CA THR A 153 8.86 -4.79 -14.27
C THR A 153 7.40 -4.36 -14.13
N PRO A 154 7.06 -3.61 -13.07
CA PRO A 154 5.69 -3.20 -12.84
C PRO A 154 5.14 -2.39 -14.00
N VAL A 155 3.93 -2.71 -14.40
CA VAL A 155 3.13 -1.90 -15.32
C VAL A 155 1.87 -1.44 -14.59
N GLU A 156 1.37 -0.27 -14.96
CA GLU A 156 0.14 0.27 -14.42
C GLU A 156 -1.03 -0.66 -14.82
N PRO A 157 -1.88 -1.08 -13.85
CA PRO A 157 -3.02 -1.91 -14.17
C PRO A 157 -4.02 -1.14 -15.03
N THR A 158 -4.77 -1.85 -15.86
CA THR A 158 -5.84 -1.21 -16.64
C THR A 158 -6.98 -0.85 -15.69
N PRO A 159 -7.51 0.38 -15.71
CA PRO A 159 -8.60 0.76 -14.82
C PRO A 159 -9.79 -0.20 -14.92
N GLY A 160 -10.25 -0.71 -13.77
CA GLY A 160 -11.35 -1.67 -13.67
C GLY A 160 -10.99 -3.14 -13.92
N ASP A 161 -9.73 -3.46 -14.23
CA ASP A 161 -9.29 -4.86 -14.28
C ASP A 161 -9.17 -5.49 -12.88
N ALA A 162 -8.96 -6.81 -12.82
CA ALA A 162 -8.89 -7.53 -11.55
C ALA A 162 -7.72 -7.07 -10.66
N CYS A 163 -6.62 -6.63 -11.25
CA CYS A 163 -5.48 -6.12 -10.50
C CYS A 163 -5.78 -4.73 -9.93
N ASP A 164 -6.29 -3.79 -10.74
CA ASP A 164 -6.71 -2.45 -10.31
C ASP A 164 -7.71 -2.54 -9.15
N LEU A 165 -8.78 -3.32 -9.32
CA LEU A 165 -9.81 -3.49 -8.31
C LEU A 165 -9.24 -4.09 -7.02
N CYS A 166 -8.35 -5.09 -7.12
CA CYS A 166 -7.69 -5.67 -5.95
C CYS A 166 -6.80 -4.65 -5.25
N PHE A 167 -5.93 -3.96 -5.99
CA PHE A 167 -4.96 -3.04 -5.44
C PHE A 167 -5.67 -1.87 -4.74
N ARG A 168 -6.69 -1.29 -5.37
CA ARG A 168 -7.55 -0.26 -4.77
C ARG A 168 -8.25 -0.74 -3.50
N ALA A 169 -8.77 -1.98 -3.49
CA ALA A 169 -9.39 -2.57 -2.31
C ALA A 169 -8.38 -2.89 -1.19
N ALA A 170 -7.13 -3.22 -1.52
CA ALA A 170 -6.09 -3.48 -0.53
C ALA A 170 -5.62 -2.20 0.17
N ILE A 171 -5.51 -1.09 -0.56
CA ILE A 171 -4.96 0.18 -0.03
C ILE A 171 -5.99 1.17 0.53
N ARG A 172 -7.28 1.02 0.19
CA ARG A 172 -8.35 1.87 0.75
C ARG A 172 -8.39 1.80 2.28
N SER A 173 -9.02 2.79 2.91
CA SER A 173 -9.29 2.75 4.35
C SER A 173 -10.03 1.46 4.74
N GLY A 174 -9.48 0.73 5.73
CA GLY A 174 -9.95 -0.58 6.17
C GLY A 174 -9.46 -1.77 5.35
N GLY A 175 -8.69 -1.53 4.28
CA GLY A 175 -8.09 -2.57 3.45
C GLY A 175 -6.89 -3.26 4.13
N ALA A 176 -6.49 -4.41 3.60
CA ALA A 176 -5.41 -5.22 4.16
C ALA A 176 -4.07 -4.48 4.28
N CYS A 177 -3.82 -3.47 3.43
CA CYS A 177 -2.58 -2.71 3.40
C CYS A 177 -2.65 -1.35 4.09
N SER A 178 -3.85 -0.88 4.47
CA SER A 178 -4.02 0.49 4.96
C SER A 178 -3.25 0.76 6.24
N THR A 179 -3.18 -0.21 7.17
CA THR A 179 -2.45 -0.02 8.43
C THR A 179 -0.97 0.18 8.20
N LYS A 180 -0.34 -0.66 7.36
CA LYS A 180 1.09 -0.56 7.07
C LYS A 180 1.42 0.74 6.35
N ILE A 181 0.63 1.11 5.34
CA ILE A 181 0.78 2.37 4.61
C ILE A 181 0.72 3.56 5.57
N ASN A 182 -0.32 3.63 6.41
CA ASN A 182 -0.48 4.73 7.38
C ASN A 182 0.69 4.81 8.35
N THR A 183 1.15 3.68 8.90
CA THR A 183 2.28 3.67 9.85
C THR A 183 3.57 4.09 9.17
N THR A 184 3.87 3.59 7.97
CA THR A 184 5.07 4.00 7.23
C THR A 184 5.03 5.48 6.89
N CYS A 185 3.91 5.97 6.33
CA CYS A 185 3.83 7.36 5.89
C CYS A 185 3.80 8.37 7.03
N LYS A 186 3.25 8.01 8.20
CA LYS A 186 3.38 8.84 9.41
C LYS A 186 4.81 8.98 9.92
N ALA A 187 5.66 7.99 9.65
CA ALA A 187 7.07 8.04 10.03
C ALA A 187 7.94 8.81 9.02
N THR A 188 7.37 9.21 7.86
CA THR A 188 8.11 9.89 6.79
C THR A 188 7.42 11.23 6.47
N PRO A 189 8.01 12.38 6.85
CA PRO A 189 7.40 13.69 6.64
C PRO A 189 6.94 13.91 5.19
N ASP A 190 7.77 13.55 4.20
CA ASP A 190 7.42 13.73 2.78
C ASP A 190 6.23 12.84 2.34
N CYS A 191 6.08 11.63 2.89
CA CYS A 191 4.89 10.82 2.60
C CYS A 191 3.63 11.43 3.25
N THR A 192 3.75 11.97 4.46
CA THR A 192 2.63 12.68 5.10
C THR A 192 2.25 13.93 4.29
N ALA A 193 3.23 14.67 3.77
CA ALA A 193 3.00 15.82 2.90
C ALA A 193 2.32 15.40 1.58
N PHE A 194 2.78 14.32 0.93
CA PHE A 194 2.13 13.75 -0.26
C PHE A 194 0.66 13.37 0.01
N LEU A 195 0.39 12.62 1.09
CA LEU A 195 -0.97 12.21 1.46
C LEU A 195 -1.86 13.42 1.76
N THR A 196 -1.32 14.44 2.43
CA THR A 196 -2.04 15.67 2.76
C THR A 196 -2.35 16.48 1.50
N CYS A 197 -1.40 16.59 0.56
CA CYS A 197 -1.59 17.24 -0.74
C CYS A 197 -2.75 16.57 -1.50
N GLY A 198 -2.73 15.24 -1.63
CA GLY A 198 -3.77 14.47 -2.30
C GLY A 198 -5.16 14.62 -1.64
N GLN A 199 -5.22 14.56 -0.31
CA GLN A 199 -6.48 14.69 0.44
C GLN A 199 -7.04 16.11 0.39
N THR A 200 -6.21 17.13 0.54
CA THR A 200 -6.64 18.52 0.68
C THR A 200 -7.00 19.14 -0.67
N TYR A 201 -6.23 18.87 -1.72
CA TYR A 201 -6.34 19.58 -2.99
C TYR A 201 -6.96 18.78 -4.12
N CYS A 202 -6.79 17.45 -4.10
CA CYS A 202 -7.26 16.63 -5.20
C CYS A 202 -8.68 16.11 -4.95
N THR A 203 -9.12 15.96 -3.69
CA THR A 203 -10.49 15.51 -3.42
C THR A 203 -11.51 16.58 -3.82
N GLY A 204 -12.35 16.28 -4.82
CA GLY A 204 -13.36 17.22 -5.34
C GLY A 204 -13.04 17.84 -6.72
N LYS A 205 -11.90 17.48 -7.31
CA LYS A 205 -11.59 17.69 -8.73
C LYS A 205 -12.03 16.46 -9.54
#